data_AF-A0A7S3CKJ8-F1
#
_entry.id   AF-A0A7S3CKJ8-F1
#
_cell.length_a   1.000
_cell.length_b   1.000
_cell.length_c   1.000
_cell.angle_alpha   90.00
_cell.angle_beta   90.00
_cell.angle_gamma   90.00
#
_symmetry.space_group_name_H-M   'P 1'
#
loop_
_entity.id
_entity.type
_entity.pdbx_description
1 polymer ?
#
loop_
_entity_poly.entity_id
_entity_poly.type
_entity_poly.pdbx_seq_one_letter_code
_entity_poly.pdbx_strand_id
1 'polypeptide(L)'
;MMRKNLERVITAILNKSPALSYTQGYNDFISVFLLTLDTNLAFHCGSIASVHMLRDFLNAKFDLGVLPALDFAAKLIELLDKELFELVEKMGGQPVFALSWIISWFAHDISNFDDVQLIFDACLATHPLFCVYLSVAQVLLFKERLVACDMPEMAFYMVFKEVKEEQ
;
A
#
# COMPACT_ATOMS: atom_id res chain seq x y z
N MET A 1 8.06 -22.70 -8.79
CA MET A 1 9.44 -22.27 -8.49
C MET A 1 9.45 -20.92 -7.78
N MET A 2 8.80 -19.90 -8.35
CA MET A 2 8.69 -18.54 -7.78
C MET A 2 8.13 -18.48 -6.35
N ARG A 3 7.02 -19.18 -6.05
CA ARG A 3 6.42 -19.21 -4.69
C ARG A 3 7.38 -19.70 -3.60
N LYS A 4 8.21 -20.72 -3.90
CA LYS A 4 9.23 -21.24 -2.97
C LYS A 4 10.37 -20.24 -2.77
N ASN A 5 10.75 -19.51 -3.82
CA ASN A 5 11.78 -18.47 -3.71
C ASN A 5 11.27 -17.29 -2.87
N LEU A 6 10.02 -16.87 -3.09
CA LEU A 6 9.38 -15.81 -2.31
C LEU A 6 9.35 -16.14 -0.81
N GLU A 7 8.85 -17.33 -0.46
CA GLU A 7 8.83 -17.81 0.92
C GLU A 7 10.24 -17.82 1.56
N ARG A 8 11.23 -18.31 0.83
CA ARG A 8 12.64 -18.31 1.29
C ARG A 8 13.16 -16.90 1.53
N VAL A 9 12.90 -15.96 0.62
CA VAL A 9 13.36 -14.57 0.74
C VAL A 9 12.69 -13.89 1.93
N ILE A 10 11.37 -13.98 2.06
CA ILE A 10 10.61 -13.43 3.19
C ILE A 10 11.16 -13.99 4.51
N THR A 11 11.29 -15.32 4.60
CA THR A 11 11.79 -15.98 5.82
C THR A 11 13.21 -15.53 6.16
N ALA A 12 14.09 -15.40 5.16
CA ALA A 12 15.45 -14.92 5.36
C ALA A 12 15.49 -13.46 5.85
N ILE A 13 14.62 -12.59 5.33
CA ILE A 13 14.53 -11.18 5.77
C ILE A 13 14.05 -11.11 7.23
N LEU A 14 12.96 -11.81 7.57
CA LEU A 14 12.40 -11.79 8.92
C LEU A 14 13.36 -12.40 9.95
N ASN A 15 14.06 -13.48 9.60
CA ASN A 15 15.10 -14.07 10.47
C ASN A 15 16.28 -13.11 10.69
N LYS A 16 16.65 -12.31 9.69
CA LYS A 16 17.71 -11.31 9.79
C LYS A 16 17.30 -10.09 10.61
N SER A 17 15.99 -9.79 10.69
CA SER A 17 15.45 -8.60 11.34
C SER A 17 14.35 -8.96 12.33
N PRO A 18 14.69 -9.38 13.57
CA PRO A 18 13.73 -9.83 14.58
C PRO A 18 12.70 -8.79 15.04
N ALA A 19 12.92 -7.51 14.70
CA ALA A 19 11.97 -6.43 14.95
C ALA A 19 10.79 -6.43 13.96
N LEU A 20 10.88 -7.19 12.86
CA LEU A 20 9.85 -7.29 11.84
C LEU A 20 9.02 -8.55 12.07
N SER A 21 7.71 -8.42 11.89
CA SER A 21 6.73 -9.49 11.91
C SER A 21 6.03 -9.57 10.56
N TYR A 22 5.69 -10.79 10.13
CA TYR A 22 4.95 -10.97 8.89
C TYR A 22 3.55 -10.38 9.01
N THR A 23 3.13 -9.64 7.99
CA THR A 23 1.75 -9.20 7.82
C THR A 23 1.27 -9.47 6.39
N GLN A 24 -0.03 -9.72 6.24
CA GLN A 24 -0.67 -9.92 4.94
C GLN A 24 -0.44 -8.68 4.05
N GLY A 25 -0.02 -8.90 2.80
CA GLY A 25 0.42 -7.85 1.87
C GLY A 25 1.95 -7.74 1.75
N TYR A 26 2.71 -8.22 2.74
CA TYR A 26 4.17 -8.23 2.67
C TYR A 26 4.70 -9.16 1.56
N ASN A 27 3.96 -10.23 1.26
CA ASN A 27 4.27 -11.11 0.14
C ASN A 27 4.18 -10.38 -1.21
N ASP A 28 3.18 -9.51 -1.39
CA ASP A 28 2.99 -8.73 -2.61
C ASP A 28 4.14 -7.72 -2.74
N PHE A 29 4.50 -7.05 -1.64
CA PHE A 29 5.66 -6.16 -1.57
C PHE A 29 6.99 -6.83 -1.98
N ILE A 30 7.33 -7.99 -1.37
CA ILE A 30 8.57 -8.69 -1.69
C ILE A 30 8.55 -9.32 -3.08
N SER A 31 7.37 -9.66 -3.60
CA SER A 31 7.24 -10.21 -4.95
C SER A 31 7.72 -9.23 -6.01
N VAL A 32 7.52 -7.91 -5.83
CA VAL A 32 7.97 -6.89 -6.79
C VAL A 32 9.50 -6.90 -6.91
N PHE A 33 10.22 -6.98 -5.79
CA PHE A 33 11.68 -7.12 -5.83
C PHE A 33 12.12 -8.42 -6.51
N LEU A 34 11.44 -9.54 -6.24
CA LEU A 34 11.79 -10.84 -6.82
C LEU A 34 11.47 -10.96 -8.31
N LEU A 35 10.45 -10.24 -8.78
CA LEU A 35 10.06 -10.18 -10.19
C LEU A 35 10.93 -9.20 -10.98
N THR A 36 11.44 -8.16 -10.33
CA THR A 36 12.27 -7.12 -10.97
C THR A 36 13.77 -7.46 -10.94
N LEU A 37 14.24 -8.14 -9.89
CA LEU A 37 15.65 -8.39 -9.62
C LEU A 37 15.93 -9.90 -9.53
N ASP A 38 17.20 -10.29 -9.54
CA ASP A 38 17.57 -11.66 -9.18
C ASP A 38 17.34 -11.93 -7.68
N THR A 39 17.30 -13.21 -7.30
CA THR A 39 16.98 -13.63 -5.91
C THR A 39 17.88 -12.99 -4.85
N ASN A 40 19.18 -12.80 -5.12
CA ASN A 40 20.11 -12.22 -4.14
C ASN A 40 19.86 -10.73 -3.99
N LEU A 41 19.74 -10.00 -5.11
CA LEU A 41 19.40 -8.58 -5.06
C LEU A 41 18.02 -8.34 -4.44
N ALA A 42 17.03 -9.17 -4.77
CA ALA A 42 15.70 -9.11 -4.17
C ALA A 42 15.76 -9.27 -2.64
N PHE A 43 16.58 -10.19 -2.13
CA PHE A 43 16.81 -10.33 -0.70
C PHE A 43 17.47 -9.08 -0.09
N HIS A 44 18.53 -8.56 -0.70
CA HIS A 44 19.25 -7.41 -0.16
C HIS A 44 18.43 -6.12 -0.20
N CYS A 45 17.85 -5.79 -1.35
CA CYS A 45 17.01 -4.61 -1.54
C CYS A 45 15.72 -4.72 -0.72
N GLY A 46 15.04 -5.87 -0.76
CA GLY A 46 13.85 -6.13 0.03
C GLY A 46 14.11 -6.04 1.53
N SER A 47 15.25 -6.55 2.02
CA SER A 47 15.65 -6.43 3.44
C SER A 47 15.81 -4.96 3.86
N ILE A 48 16.50 -4.15 3.05
CA ILE A 48 16.72 -2.72 3.34
C ILE A 48 15.37 -1.98 3.32
N ALA A 49 14.57 -2.17 2.27
CA ALA A 49 13.28 -1.51 2.15
C ALA A 49 12.32 -1.91 3.29
N SER A 50 12.34 -3.17 3.72
CA SER A 50 11.52 -3.63 4.86
C SER A 50 11.87 -2.93 6.17
N VAL A 51 13.16 -2.70 6.42
CA VAL A 51 13.64 -2.07 7.67
C VAL A 51 13.51 -0.54 7.65
N HIS A 52 13.65 0.08 6.48
CA HIS A 52 13.72 1.54 6.38
C HIS A 52 12.42 2.19 5.88
N MET A 53 11.60 1.44 5.14
CA MET A 53 10.41 1.98 4.50
C MET A 53 9.12 1.37 5.04
N LEU A 54 9.11 0.06 5.31
CA LEU A 54 7.90 -0.67 5.72
C LEU A 54 7.88 -1.07 7.21
N ARG A 55 8.92 -0.74 7.97
CA ARG A 55 9.12 -1.23 9.34
C ARG A 55 7.90 -1.06 10.23
N ASP A 56 7.26 0.11 10.15
CA ASP A 56 6.14 0.43 11.01
C ASP A 56 4.92 -0.45 10.65
N PHE A 57 4.74 -0.81 9.37
CA PHE A 57 3.68 -1.71 8.89
C PHE A 57 3.99 -3.21 9.12
N LEU A 58 5.23 -3.53 9.48
CA LEU A 58 5.69 -4.88 9.82
C LEU A 58 5.92 -5.04 11.34
N ASN A 59 5.28 -4.19 12.15
CA ASN A 59 5.38 -4.28 13.61
C ASN A 59 4.59 -5.50 14.13
N ALA A 60 5.08 -6.14 15.20
CA ALA A 60 4.37 -7.21 15.89
C ALA A 60 2.97 -6.79 16.36
N LYS A 61 2.83 -5.52 16.75
CA LYS A 61 1.52 -4.90 16.98
C LYS A 61 1.16 -4.07 15.75
N PHE A 62 0.53 -4.72 14.78
CA PHE A 62 0.21 -4.16 13.47
C PHE A 62 -0.49 -2.78 13.55
N ASP A 63 -1.50 -2.67 14.43
CA ASP A 63 -2.28 -1.44 14.60
C ASP A 63 -1.43 -0.23 15.02
N LEU A 64 -0.34 -0.44 15.77
CA LEU A 64 0.51 0.67 16.24
C LEU A 64 1.25 1.39 15.11
N GLY A 65 1.52 0.72 13.99
CA GLY A 65 2.17 1.34 12.84
C GLY A 65 1.20 1.79 11.76
N VAL A 66 0.12 1.02 11.55
CA VAL A 66 -0.86 1.31 10.51
C VAL A 66 -1.79 2.47 10.87
N LEU A 67 -2.34 2.50 12.09
CA LEU A 67 -3.33 3.51 12.47
C LEU A 67 -2.78 4.95 12.32
N PRO A 68 -1.52 5.26 12.73
CA PRO A 68 -0.96 6.59 12.49
C PRO A 68 -0.89 6.99 11.01
N ALA A 69 -0.63 6.04 10.10
CA ALA A 69 -0.58 6.32 8.67
C ALA A 69 -1.99 6.56 8.09
N LEU A 70 -3.00 5.81 8.54
CA LEU A 70 -4.39 6.02 8.16
C LEU A 70 -4.95 7.34 8.72
N ASP A 71 -4.67 7.65 9.98
CA ASP A 71 -5.04 8.93 10.60
C ASP A 71 -4.36 10.10 9.88
N PHE A 72 -3.12 9.91 9.44
CA PHE A 72 -2.42 10.91 8.64
C PHE A 72 -3.07 11.11 7.27
N ALA A 73 -3.45 10.03 6.58
CA ALA A 73 -4.20 10.12 5.34
C ALA A 73 -5.54 10.86 5.53
N ALA A 74 -6.30 10.54 6.58
CA ALA A 74 -7.56 11.20 6.91
C ALA A 74 -7.39 12.72 7.08
N LYS A 75 -6.38 13.14 7.85
CA LYS A 75 -6.05 14.57 8.07
C LYS A 75 -5.62 15.29 6.79
N LEU A 76 -4.89 14.61 5.91
CA LEU A 76 -4.54 15.19 4.61
C LEU A 76 -5.79 15.38 3.74
N ILE A 77 -6.71 14.41 3.73
CA ILE A 77 -7.99 14.53 3.02
C ILE A 77 -8.82 15.67 3.62
N GLU A 78 -8.93 15.77 4.95
CA GLU A 78 -9.60 16.88 5.65
C GLU A 78 -9.09 18.25 5.22
N LEU A 79 -7.76 18.39 5.11
CA LEU A 79 -7.12 19.63 4.72
C LEU A 79 -7.35 19.99 3.25
N LEU A 80 -7.45 18.99 2.36
CA LEU A 80 -7.44 19.17 0.92
C LEU A 80 -8.85 19.21 0.31
N ASP A 81 -9.79 18.43 0.84
CA ASP A 81 -11.13 18.31 0.29
C ASP A 81 -12.17 17.88 1.35
N LYS A 82 -13.00 18.84 1.77
CA LYS A 82 -14.00 18.62 2.82
C LYS A 82 -15.07 17.58 2.43
N GLU A 83 -15.45 17.54 1.16
CA GLU A 83 -16.50 16.62 0.69
C GLU A 83 -16.00 15.16 0.72
N LEU A 84 -14.76 14.93 0.29
CA LEU A 84 -14.11 13.62 0.45
C LEU A 84 -13.91 13.26 1.91
N PHE A 85 -13.56 14.23 2.76
CA PHE A 85 -13.43 13.98 4.20
C PHE A 85 -14.77 13.58 4.83
N GLU A 86 -15.88 14.22 4.45
CA GLU A 86 -17.22 13.81 4.89
C GLU A 86 -17.58 12.38 4.46
N LEU A 87 -17.09 11.91 3.31
CA LEU A 87 -17.22 10.50 2.92
C LEU A 87 -16.40 9.57 3.83
N VAL A 88 -15.16 9.95 4.16
CA VAL A 88 -14.31 9.19 5.10
C VAL A 88 -14.97 9.11 6.49
N GLU A 89 -15.52 10.21 6.99
CA GLU A 89 -16.23 10.26 8.28
C GLU A 89 -17.46 9.34 8.28
N LYS A 90 -18.24 9.30 7.19
CA LYS A 90 -19.38 8.38 7.05
C LYS A 90 -18.96 6.90 7.09
N MET A 91 -17.71 6.59 6.74
CA MET A 91 -17.14 5.24 6.80
C MET A 91 -16.43 4.95 8.12
N GLY A 92 -16.56 5.80 9.13
CA GLY A 92 -15.95 5.61 10.45
C GLY A 92 -14.65 6.38 10.69
N GLY A 93 -14.32 7.36 9.83
CA GLY A 93 -13.25 8.33 10.05
C GLY A 93 -11.82 7.84 9.75
N GLN A 94 -11.61 6.53 9.69
CA GLN A 94 -10.34 5.94 9.27
C GLN A 94 -10.43 5.39 7.83
N PRO A 95 -9.53 5.82 6.91
CA PRO A 95 -9.56 5.39 5.52
C PRO A 95 -8.99 3.97 5.35
N VAL A 96 -9.65 2.96 5.94
CA VAL A 96 -9.20 1.55 5.93
C VAL A 96 -9.06 1.00 4.51
N PHE A 97 -9.79 1.55 3.53
CA PHE A 97 -9.62 1.21 2.12
C PHE A 97 -8.19 1.45 1.60
N ALA A 98 -7.44 2.40 2.17
CA ALA A 98 -6.07 2.72 1.76
C ALA A 98 -5.03 1.79 2.42
N LEU A 99 -5.46 0.88 3.30
CA LEU A 99 -4.55 0.01 4.03
C LEU A 99 -3.69 -0.85 3.10
N SER A 100 -4.32 -1.56 2.16
CA SER A 100 -3.61 -2.42 1.20
C SER A 100 -2.67 -1.61 0.32
N TRP A 101 -3.06 -0.39 -0.05
CA TRP A 101 -2.25 0.52 -0.87
C TRP A 101 -0.96 0.90 -0.16
N ILE A 102 -1.05 1.25 1.13
CA ILE A 102 0.08 1.70 1.94
C ILE A 102 1.04 0.55 2.24
N ILE A 103 0.53 -0.60 2.71
CA ILE A 103 1.39 -1.69 3.20
C ILE A 103 2.04 -2.52 2.08
N SER A 104 1.47 -2.49 0.88
CA SER A 104 1.99 -3.21 -0.30
C SER A 104 2.53 -2.30 -1.39
N TRP A 105 2.48 -0.97 -1.19
CA TRP A 105 2.72 0.02 -2.24
C TRP A 105 1.91 -0.27 -3.51
N PHE A 106 0.61 -0.45 -3.32
CA PHE A 106 -0.39 -0.74 -4.36
C PHE A 106 -0.18 -2.06 -5.12
N ALA A 107 0.86 -2.84 -4.81
CA ALA A 107 1.15 -4.11 -5.49
C ALA A 107 0.02 -5.16 -5.31
N HIS A 108 -0.81 -5.00 -4.27
CA HIS A 108 -1.98 -5.84 -4.06
C HIS A 108 -3.16 -5.49 -4.99
N ASP A 109 -3.31 -4.21 -5.34
CA ASP A 109 -4.53 -3.67 -5.94
C ASP A 109 -4.38 -3.34 -7.43
N ILE A 110 -3.17 -3.04 -7.88
CA ILE A 110 -2.87 -2.72 -9.29
C ILE A 110 -2.37 -3.98 -10.00
N SER A 111 -3.05 -4.35 -11.09
CA SER A 111 -2.73 -5.56 -11.86
C SER A 111 -1.62 -5.35 -12.89
N ASN A 112 -1.45 -4.12 -13.39
CA ASN A 112 -0.39 -3.80 -14.33
C ASN A 112 0.95 -3.69 -13.59
N PHE A 113 1.87 -4.62 -13.90
CA PHE A 113 3.14 -4.70 -13.20
C PHE A 113 4.07 -3.51 -13.49
N ASP A 114 4.02 -2.94 -14.70
CA ASP A 114 4.85 -1.78 -15.05
C ASP A 114 4.46 -0.55 -14.21
N ASP A 115 3.15 -0.37 -13.94
CA ASP A 115 2.64 0.68 -13.07
C ASP A 115 3.07 0.47 -11.61
N VAL A 116 3.06 -0.79 -11.14
CA VAL A 116 3.57 -1.15 -9.80
C VAL A 116 5.07 -0.84 -9.68
N GLN A 117 5.87 -1.17 -10.70
CA GLN A 117 7.30 -0.86 -10.70
C GLN A 117 7.56 0.65 -10.62
N LEU A 118 6.81 1.46 -11.36
CA LEU A 118 6.91 2.93 -11.30
C LEU A 118 6.59 3.47 -9.90
N ILE A 119 5.57 2.92 -9.25
CA ILE A 119 5.23 3.28 -7.86
C ILE A 119 6.39 2.92 -6.92
N PHE A 120 7.00 1.74 -7.09
CA PHE A 120 8.15 1.32 -6.29
C PHE A 120 9.34 2.24 -6.50
N ASP A 121 9.65 2.63 -7.74
CA ASP A 121 10.72 3.59 -8.04
C ASP A 121 10.51 4.92 -7.31
N ALA A 122 9.29 5.47 -7.36
CA ALA A 122 8.95 6.72 -6.69
C ALA A 122 9.02 6.61 -5.15
N CYS A 123 8.48 5.52 -4.58
CA CYS A 123 8.55 5.25 -3.15
C CYS A 123 10.00 5.07 -2.67
N LEU A 124 10.83 4.31 -3.40
CA LEU A 124 12.23 4.08 -3.07
C LEU A 124 13.10 5.34 -3.19
N ALA A 125 12.76 6.25 -4.10
CA ALA A 125 13.49 7.50 -4.31
C ALA A 125 13.14 8.60 -3.29
N THR A 126 12.14 8.39 -2.43
CA THR A 126 11.52 9.45 -1.61
C THR A 126 11.42 9.05 -0.13
N HIS A 127 10.77 9.89 0.68
CA HIS A 127 10.49 9.66 2.08
C HIS A 127 9.58 8.43 2.31
N PRO A 128 9.76 7.63 3.39
CA PRO A 128 8.93 6.44 3.68
C PRO A 128 7.41 6.67 3.66
N LEU A 129 6.97 7.87 4.06
CA LEU A 129 5.56 8.26 4.05
C LEU A 129 5.00 8.61 2.66
N PHE A 130 5.83 8.61 1.61
CA PHE A 130 5.39 8.96 0.25
C PHE A 130 4.21 8.12 -0.23
N CYS A 131 4.16 6.83 0.14
CA CYS A 131 3.02 5.96 -0.15
C CYS A 131 1.69 6.50 0.40
N VAL A 132 1.69 7.16 1.56
CA VAL A 132 0.50 7.79 2.14
C VAL A 132 0.06 9.00 1.31
N TYR A 133 1.00 9.85 0.91
CA TYR A 133 0.71 10.98 0.02
C TYR A 133 0.16 10.52 -1.32
N LEU A 134 0.74 9.45 -1.88
CA LEU A 134 0.27 8.86 -3.12
C LEU A 134 -1.16 8.33 -2.97
N SER A 135 -1.48 7.62 -1.87
CA SER A 135 -2.85 7.19 -1.57
C SER A 135 -3.85 8.34 -1.54
N VAL A 136 -3.51 9.45 -0.87
CA VAL A 136 -4.37 10.64 -0.83
C VAL A 136 -4.51 11.28 -2.22
N ALA A 137 -3.42 11.36 -2.99
CA ALA A 137 -3.46 11.88 -4.35
C ALA A 137 -4.38 11.06 -5.26
N GLN A 138 -4.40 9.73 -5.11
CA GLN A 138 -5.32 8.86 -5.83
C GLN A 138 -6.77 9.12 -5.43
N VAL A 139 -7.07 9.24 -4.13
CA VAL A 139 -8.43 9.60 -3.66
C VAL A 139 -8.90 10.93 -4.28
N LEU A 140 -8.05 11.95 -4.31
CA LEU A 140 -8.35 13.24 -4.93
C LEU A 140 -8.59 13.11 -6.43
N LEU A 141 -7.75 12.33 -7.13
CA LEU A 141 -7.87 12.09 -8.57
C LEU A 141 -9.21 11.44 -8.94
N PHE A 142 -9.70 10.52 -8.11
CA PHE A 142 -10.95 9.80 -8.33
C PHE A 142 -12.18 10.46 -7.66
N LYS A 143 -12.05 11.69 -7.15
CA LYS A 143 -13.10 12.39 -6.39
C LYS A 143 -14.47 12.30 -7.06
N GLU A 144 -14.56 12.71 -8.32
CA GLU A 144 -15.84 12.80 -9.03
C GLU A 144 -16.58 11.45 -9.04
N ARG A 145 -15.84 10.36 -9.27
CA ARG A 145 -16.38 8.99 -9.25
C ARG A 145 -16.79 8.56 -7.83
N LEU A 146 -15.99 8.91 -6.83
CA LEU A 146 -16.24 8.54 -5.43
C LEU A 146 -17.49 9.24 -4.87
N VAL A 147 -17.65 10.52 -5.16
CA VAL A 147 -18.78 11.35 -4.71
C VAL A 147 -20.07 10.97 -5.44
N ALA A 148 -19.99 10.62 -6.73
CA ALA A 148 -21.16 10.22 -7.51
C ALA A 148 -21.70 8.82 -7.16
N CYS A 149 -20.98 8.02 -6.39
CA CYS A 149 -21.40 6.65 -6.07
C CYS A 149 -22.33 6.61 -4.85
N ASP A 150 -23.47 5.92 -4.98
CA ASP A 150 -24.41 5.70 -3.87
C ASP A 150 -23.81 4.86 -2.73
N MET A 151 -22.80 4.04 -3.05
CA MET A 151 -22.07 3.20 -2.09
C MET A 151 -20.56 3.55 -2.10
N PRO A 152 -20.17 4.66 -1.45
CA PRO A 152 -18.82 5.19 -1.55
C PRO A 152 -17.76 4.21 -1.04
N GLU A 153 -18.05 3.42 0.00
CA GLU A 153 -17.14 2.39 0.52
C GLU A 153 -16.73 1.39 -0.58
N MET A 154 -17.71 0.90 -1.35
CA MET A 154 -17.43 -0.01 -2.46
C MET A 154 -16.66 0.71 -3.58
N ALA A 155 -16.95 1.99 -3.82
CA ALA A 155 -16.24 2.78 -4.83
C ALA A 155 -14.74 2.88 -4.51
N PHE A 156 -14.36 3.08 -3.24
CA PHE A 156 -12.96 3.11 -2.82
C PHE A 156 -12.23 1.79 -3.11
N TYR A 157 -12.83 0.64 -2.79
CA TYR A 157 -12.24 -0.69 -3.09
C TYR A 157 -12.18 -1.03 -4.58
N MET A 158 -12.95 -0.30 -5.40
CA MET A 158 -13.02 -0.49 -6.84
C MET A 158 -12.23 0.56 -7.62
N VAL A 159 -11.48 1.45 -6.95
CA VAL A 159 -10.68 2.50 -7.61
C VAL A 159 -9.75 1.91 -8.68
N PHE A 160 -8.99 0.87 -8.31
CA PHE A 160 -8.01 0.21 -9.19
C PHE A 160 -8.52 -1.07 -9.85
N LYS A 161 -9.72 -1.51 -9.51
CA LYS A 161 -10.34 -2.66 -10.17
C LYS A 161 -11.13 -2.13 -11.35
N GLU A 162 -10.73 -2.51 -12.56
CA GLU A 162 -11.48 -2.20 -13.77
C GLU A 162 -12.96 -2.51 -13.54
N VAL A 163 -13.80 -1.47 -13.56
CA VAL A 163 -15.20 -1.67 -13.86
C VAL A 163 -15.18 -2.07 -15.32
N LYS A 164 -15.45 -3.34 -15.62
CA LYS A 164 -15.78 -3.71 -17.00
C LYS A 164 -16.95 -2.83 -17.39
N GLU A 165 -16.70 -1.81 -18.22
CA GLU A 165 -17.78 -1.13 -18.90
C GLU A 165 -18.52 -2.21 -19.69
N GLU A 166 -19.75 -2.50 -19.30
CA GLU A 166 -20.67 -3.28 -20.12
C GLU A 166 -20.85 -2.50 -21.43
N GLN A 167 -20.20 -2.99 -22.49
CA GLN A 167 -20.50 -2.62 -23.87
C GLN A 167 -21.84 -3.19 -24.30
#